data_AF-A0A392VA02-F1
#
_entry.id   AF-A0A392VA02-F1
#
_cell.length_a   1.000
_cell.length_b   1.000
_cell.length_c   1.000
_cell.angle_alpha   90.00
_cell.angle_beta   90.00
_cell.angle_gamma   90.00
#
_symmetry.space_group_name_H-M   'P 1'
#
loop_
_entity.id
_entity.type
_entity.pdbx_description
1 polymer ?
#
loop_
_entity_poly.entity_id
_entity_poly.type
_entity_poly.pdbx_seq_one_letter_code
_entity_poly.pdbx_strand_id
1 'polypeptide(L)' 'MVSVMKVEKAPLESYADIGGLDAQIQEIKEAVELPLTHPELYEDIGIKPPKGVIL' A
#
# COMPACT_ATOMS: atom_id res chain seq x y z
N MET A 1 -10.93 23.62 4.16
CA MET A 1 -9.69 23.25 3.43
C MET A 1 -9.48 21.74 3.30
N VAL A 2 -9.87 20.92 4.28
CA VAL A 2 -9.70 19.44 4.23
C VAL A 2 -10.53 18.75 3.14
N SER A 3 -11.73 19.27 2.81
CA SER A 3 -12.62 18.63 1.83
C SER A 3 -12.07 18.60 0.40
N VAL A 4 -11.07 19.42 0.07
CA VAL A 4 -10.45 19.44 -1.28
C VAL A 4 -9.45 18.29 -1.45
N MET A 5 -8.86 17.78 -0.36
CA MET A 5 -7.82 16.74 -0.39
C MET A 5 -8.38 15.32 -0.23
N LYS A 6 -9.65 15.18 0.13
CA LYS A 6 -10.28 13.87 0.32
C LYS A 6 -10.72 13.33 -1.04
N VAL A 7 -10.20 12.17 -1.40
CA VAL A 7 -10.63 11.43 -2.59
C VAL A 7 -11.95 10.71 -2.28
N GLU A 8 -12.98 10.93 -3.10
CA GLU A 8 -14.29 10.30 -2.93
C GLU A 8 -14.45 8.99 -3.73
N LYS A 9 -13.67 8.81 -4.80
CA LYS A 9 -13.76 7.65 -5.70
C LYS A 9 -12.38 7.06 -5.94
N ALA A 10 -12.32 5.74 -6.07
CA ALA A 10 -11.11 5.07 -6.48
C ALA A 10 -10.68 5.53 -7.90
N PRO A 11 -9.36 5.63 -8.17
CA PRO A 11 -8.84 5.81 -9.52
C PRO A 11 -9.21 4.62 -10.42
N LEU A 12 -9.11 4.81 -11.73
CA LEU A 12 -9.51 3.80 -12.72
C LEU A 12 -8.40 2.78 -12.99
N GLU A 13 -7.15 3.21 -12.82
CA GLU A 13 -5.94 2.46 -13.11
C GLU A 13 -5.61 1.48 -11.99
N SER A 14 -5.21 0.27 -12.37
CA SER A 14 -4.79 -0.80 -11.48
C SER A 14 -3.29 -1.09 -11.63
N TYR A 15 -2.71 -1.84 -10.70
CA TYR A 15 -1.32 -2.31 -10.84
C TYR A 15 -1.09 -3.15 -12.10
N ALA A 16 -2.13 -3.77 -12.67
CA ALA A 16 -2.02 -4.53 -13.91
C ALA A 16 -1.83 -3.64 -15.15
N ASP A 17 -2.14 -2.35 -15.04
CA ASP A 17 -1.97 -1.37 -16.11
C ASP A 17 -0.55 -0.77 -16.12
N ILE A 18 0.30 -1.11 -15.15
CA ILE A 18 1.68 -0.61 -15.00
C ILE A 18 2.67 -1.71 -15.44
N GLY A 19 3.43 -1.45 -16.50
CA GLY A 19 4.44 -2.39 -17.01
C GLY A 19 5.86 -2.12 -16.51
N GLY A 20 6.63 -3.18 -16.24
CA GLY A 20 8.09 -3.13 -16.02
C GLY A 20 8.54 -2.69 -14.62
N LEU A 21 7.61 -2.54 -13.69
CA LEU A 21 7.86 -2.11 -12.30
C LEU A 21 7.40 -3.15 -11.28
N ASP A 22 7.42 -4.43 -11.63
CA ASP A 22 6.89 -5.51 -10.79
C ASP A 22 7.56 -5.54 -9.40
N ALA A 23 8.86 -5.28 -9.34
CA ALA A 23 9.62 -5.23 -8.08
C ALA A 23 9.14 -4.07 -7.17
N GLN A 24 8.99 -2.87 -7.71
CA GLN A 24 8.53 -1.70 -6.97
C GLN A 24 7.07 -1.85 -6.53
N ILE A 25 6.22 -2.43 -7.40
CA ILE A 25 4.82 -2.74 -7.07
C ILE A 25 4.78 -3.73 -5.90
N GLN A 26 5.62 -4.77 -5.92
CA GLN A 26 5.70 -5.72 -4.83
C GLN A 26 6.13 -5.05 -3.51
N GLU A 27 7.16 -4.20 -3.53
CA GLU A 27 7.61 -3.47 -2.34
C GLU A 27 6.49 -2.61 -1.73
N ILE A 28 5.71 -1.91 -2.56
CA ILE A 28 4.57 -1.11 -2.09
C ILE A 28 3.48 -2.00 -1.48
N LYS A 29 3.17 -3.14 -2.11
CA LYS A 29 2.17 -4.08 -1.59
C LYS A 29 2.58 -4.62 -0.23
N GLU A 30 3.83 -5.02 -0.07
CA GLU A 30 4.33 -5.52 1.21
C GLU A 30 4.35 -4.44 2.30
N ALA A 31 4.67 -3.20 1.93
CA ALA A 31 4.75 -2.10 2.88
C ALA A 31 3.39 -1.51 3.28
N VAL A 32 2.40 -1.53 2.38
CA VAL A 32 1.12 -0.83 2.59
C VAL A 32 -0.07 -1.77 2.58
N GLU A 33 -0.18 -2.66 1.61
CA GLU A 33 -1.35 -3.54 1.45
C GLU A 33 -1.32 -4.68 2.49
N LEU A 34 -0.19 -5.36 2.63
CA LEU A 34 -0.02 -6.53 3.50
C LEU A 34 -0.32 -6.24 4.99
N PRO A 35 0.14 -5.11 5.59
CA PRO A 35 -0.23 -4.76 6.96
C PRO A 35 -1.72 -4.48 7.17
N LEU A 36 -2.42 -4.05 6.11
CA LEU A 36 -3.83 -3.68 6.17
C LEU A 36 -4.74 -4.88 5.92
N THR A 37 -4.33 -5.80 5.04
CA THR A 37 -5.08 -7.01 4.71
C THR A 37 -4.79 -8.18 5.64
N HIS A 38 -3.54 -8.27 6.14
CA HIS A 38 -3.05 -9.35 7.00
C HIS A 38 -2.28 -8.83 8.23
N PRO A 39 -2.93 -8.05 9.12
CA PRO A 39 -2.30 -7.54 10.33
C PRO A 39 -1.80 -8.65 11.28
N GLU A 40 -2.44 -9.82 11.27
CA GLU A 40 -2.09 -10.98 12.10
C GLU A 40 -0.64 -11.44 11.90
N LEU A 41 -0.12 -11.34 10.68
CA LEU A 41 1.26 -11.71 10.36
C LEU A 41 2.27 -10.83 11.12
N TYR A 42 1.94 -9.57 11.33
CA TYR A 42 2.79 -8.63 12.06
C TYR A 42 2.66 -8.81 13.58
N GLU A 43 1.46 -9.12 14.06
CA GLU A 43 1.20 -9.41 15.47
C GLU A 43 1.89 -10.70 15.94
N ASP A 44 1.80 -11.78 15.16
CA ASP A 44 2.40 -13.08 15.47
C ASP A 44 3.93 -13.03 15.49
N ILE A 45 4.53 -12.24 14.59
CA ILE A 45 5.98 -12.04 14.53
C ILE A 45 6.44 -11.01 15.59
N GLY A 46 5.53 -10.19 16.10
CA GLY A 46 5.82 -9.14 17.08
C GLY A 46 6.57 -7.94 16.51
N ILE A 47 6.46 -7.69 15.20
CA ILE A 47 7.09 -6.57 14.51
C ILE A 47 6.05 -5.49 14.17
N LYS A 48 6.50 -4.23 14.09
CA LYS A 48 5.63 -3.13 13.68
C LYS A 48 5.68 -2.96 12.16
N PRO A 49 4.54 -2.74 11.49
CA PRO A 49 4.52 -2.46 10.07
C PRO A 49 5.22 -1.12 9.76
N PRO A 50 5.73 -0.95 8.53
CA PRO A 50 6.38 0.28 8.11
C PRO A 50 5.39 1.46 8.11
N LYS A 51 5.89 2.65 8.45
CA LYS A 51 5.05 3.86 8.63
C LYS A 51 4.95 4.75 7.40
N GLY A 52 5.76 4.49 6.37
CA GLY A 52 5.81 5.29 5.16
C GLY A 52 6.76 4.67 4.14
N VAL A 53 6.53 4.99 2.87
CA VAL A 53 7.31 4.54 1.73
C VAL A 53 7.86 5.78 1.02
N ILE A 54 9.11 5.73 0.57
CA ILE A 54 9.71 6.74 -0.32
C ILE A 54 9.92 6.05 -1.67
N LEU A 55 9.49 6.71 -2.74
CA LEU A 55 9.56 6.23 -4.12
C LEU A 55 10.47 7.14 -4.94
#